data_AF-A0A9W9T3J2-F1
#
_entry.id   AF-A0A9W9T3J2-F1
#
_cell.length_a   1.000
_cell.length_b   1.000
_cell.length_c   1.000
_cell.angle_alpha   90.00
_cell.angle_beta   90.00
_cell.angle_gamma   90.00
#
_symmetry.space_group_name_H-M   'P 1'
#
loop_
_entity.id
_entity.type
_entity.pdbx_description
1 polymer ?
#
loop_
_entity_poly.entity_id
_entity_poly.type
_entity_poly.pdbx_seq_one_letter_code
_entity_poly.pdbx_strand_id
1 'polypeptide(L)'
;MISGIAHINLTIPRGTLEQAEEFYGPTLGLISAPVPELQKGTILWFDIGSSGQQVHISFGATDPQATRHPCFKLPSREELEEIKASIYSHHVRGGPAAPMAADKPGEVNSGTQGKEYPTRFFARDFGGNLLEFTM
;
A
#
# COMPACT_ATOMS: atom_id res chain seq x y z
N MET A 1 1.96 17.05 -23.38
CA MET A 1 0.80 17.25 -22.49
C MET A 1 0.71 16.03 -21.59
N ILE A 2 0.50 16.21 -20.28
CA ILE A 2 0.40 15.09 -19.30
C ILE A 2 -1.01 14.50 -19.37
N SER A 3 -1.13 13.16 -19.40
CA SER A 3 -2.41 12.44 -19.56
C SER A 3 -2.87 11.67 -18.32
N GLY A 4 -1.99 11.47 -17.33
CA GLY A 4 -2.33 10.74 -16.11
C GLY A 4 -1.09 10.37 -15.29
N ILE A 5 -1.32 9.69 -14.17
CA ILE A 5 -0.27 9.06 -13.36
C ILE A 5 -0.02 7.68 -13.95
N ALA A 6 1.21 7.41 -14.42
CA ALA A 6 1.60 6.08 -14.87
C ALA A 6 1.98 5.18 -13.69
N HIS A 7 2.72 5.74 -12.73
CA HIS A 7 3.13 5.02 -11.53
C HIS A 7 3.44 5.99 -10.40
N ILE A 8 3.47 5.45 -9.20
CA ILE A 8 4.14 6.04 -8.04
C ILE A 8 5.37 5.19 -7.70
N ASN A 9 6.31 5.77 -6.96
CA ASN A 9 7.41 5.02 -6.35
C ASN A 9 7.41 5.22 -4.84
N LEU A 10 7.33 4.11 -4.09
CA LEU A 10 7.50 4.08 -2.65
C LEU A 10 8.87 3.50 -2.30
N THR A 11 9.48 4.03 -1.25
CA THR A 11 10.77 3.56 -0.78
C THR A 11 10.61 2.68 0.45
N ILE A 12 11.40 1.62 0.53
CA ILE A 12 11.46 0.73 1.69
C ILE A 12 12.90 0.65 2.23
N PRO A 13 13.11 0.16 3.47
CA PRO A 13 14.44 -0.09 4.00
C PRO A 13 15.26 -1.04 3.09
N ARG A 14 16.59 -0.93 3.16
CA ARG A 14 17.47 -1.79 2.36
C ARG A 14 17.36 -3.25 2.82
N GLY A 15 17.32 -4.18 1.86
CA GLY A 15 17.31 -5.62 2.14
C GLY A 15 15.93 -6.18 2.45
N THR A 16 14.86 -5.40 2.24
CA THR A 16 13.50 -5.81 2.60
C THR A 16 12.56 -6.07 1.41
N LEU A 17 13.08 -6.54 0.28
CA LEU A 17 12.21 -6.83 -0.89
C LEU A 17 11.25 -7.98 -0.63
N GLU A 18 11.66 -9.01 0.10
CA GLU A 18 10.77 -10.13 0.46
C GLU A 18 9.56 -9.63 1.28
N GLN A 19 9.78 -8.68 2.20
CA GLN A 19 8.69 -8.06 2.96
C GLN A 19 7.78 -7.23 2.05
N ALA A 20 8.34 -6.57 1.02
CA ALA A 20 7.54 -5.88 0.02
C ALA A 20 6.73 -6.84 -0.85
N GLU A 21 7.28 -7.99 -1.24
CA GLU A 21 6.54 -9.03 -1.96
C GLU A 21 5.37 -9.56 -1.13
N GLU A 22 5.57 -9.82 0.18
CA GLU A 22 4.51 -10.29 1.09
C GLU A 22 3.44 -9.22 1.36
N PHE A 23 3.86 -7.97 1.59
CA PHE A 23 2.94 -6.89 1.91
C PHE A 23 2.19 -6.42 0.65
N TYR A 24 2.89 -5.96 -0.38
CA TYR A 24 2.23 -5.39 -1.56
C TYR A 24 1.54 -6.44 -2.43
N GLY A 25 2.04 -7.69 -2.46
CA GLY A 25 1.41 -8.79 -3.17
C GLY A 25 0.23 -9.39 -2.39
N PRO A 26 0.43 -10.43 -1.55
CA PRO A 26 -0.67 -11.10 -0.84
C PRO A 26 -1.52 -10.20 0.07
N THR A 27 -0.95 -9.21 0.75
CA THR A 27 -1.73 -8.40 1.72
C THR A 27 -2.60 -7.36 1.04
N LEU A 28 -2.05 -6.61 0.09
CA LEU A 28 -2.81 -5.60 -0.67
C LEU A 28 -3.50 -6.15 -1.93
N GLY A 29 -3.14 -7.36 -2.35
CA GLY A 29 -3.67 -7.99 -3.56
C GLY A 29 -3.10 -7.43 -4.87
N LEU A 30 -1.97 -6.70 -4.85
CA LEU A 30 -1.39 -6.19 -6.09
C LEU A 30 -0.68 -7.29 -6.89
N ILE A 31 -0.66 -7.14 -8.21
CA ILE A 31 -0.11 -8.16 -9.12
C ILE A 31 1.34 -7.83 -9.42
N SER A 32 2.27 -8.74 -9.10
CA SER A 32 3.68 -8.54 -9.42
C SER A 32 3.89 -8.45 -10.94
N ALA A 33 4.62 -7.42 -11.36
CA ALA A 33 4.96 -7.14 -12.75
C ALA A 33 6.46 -7.37 -12.99
N PRO A 34 6.87 -7.77 -14.21
CA PRO A 34 8.27 -7.97 -14.52
C PRO A 34 9.06 -6.66 -14.44
N VAL A 35 10.23 -6.73 -13.81
CA VAL A 35 11.19 -5.63 -13.75
C VAL A 35 12.28 -5.81 -14.84
N PRO A 36 13.01 -4.74 -15.22
CA PRO A 36 14.15 -4.88 -16.11
C PRO A 36 15.17 -5.90 -15.58
N GLU A 37 15.73 -6.73 -16.47
CA GLU A 37 16.61 -7.85 -16.10
C GLU A 37 17.75 -7.43 -15.16
N LEU A 38 18.39 -6.30 -15.44
CA LEU A 38 19.50 -5.75 -14.66
C LEU A 38 19.11 -5.21 -13.28
N GLN A 39 17.81 -5.11 -12.98
CA GLN A 39 17.28 -4.56 -11.74
C GLN A 39 16.60 -5.62 -10.86
N LYS A 40 16.58 -6.89 -11.28
CA LYS A 40 16.10 -8.00 -10.46
C LYS A 40 16.79 -8.02 -9.09
N GLY A 41 16.01 -8.21 -8.03
CA GLY A 41 16.51 -8.19 -6.65
C GLY A 41 16.89 -6.80 -6.12
N THR A 42 16.57 -5.71 -6.83
CA THR A 42 16.79 -4.34 -6.36
C THR A 42 15.54 -3.47 -6.33
N ILE A 43 14.52 -3.84 -7.11
CA ILE A 43 13.22 -3.17 -7.19
C ILE A 43 12.11 -4.20 -7.38
N LEU A 44 10.87 -3.78 -7.13
CA LEU A 44 9.65 -4.51 -7.47
C LEU A 44 8.67 -3.58 -8.15
N TRP A 45 7.93 -4.10 -9.13
CA TRP A 45 6.81 -3.41 -9.75
C TRP A 45 5.53 -4.20 -9.47
N PHE A 46 4.45 -3.48 -9.18
CA PHE A 46 3.13 -4.07 -8.98
C PHE A 46 2.08 -3.33 -9.82
N ASP A 47 1.25 -4.06 -10.54
CA ASP A 47 0.12 -3.51 -11.29
C ASP A 47 -1.07 -3.24 -10.36
N ILE A 48 -1.74 -2.10 -10.58
CA ILE A 48 -2.97 -1.71 -9.89
C ILE A 48 -4.17 -2.19 -10.71
N GLY A 49 -4.61 -3.42 -10.43
CA GLY A 49 -5.71 -4.06 -11.16
C GLY A 49 -5.45 -4.06 -12.68
N SER A 50 -6.46 -3.67 -13.46
CA SER A 50 -6.36 -3.55 -14.93
C SER A 50 -6.18 -2.11 -15.43
N SER A 51 -5.85 -1.17 -14.54
CA SER A 51 -5.77 0.26 -14.87
C SER A 51 -4.59 0.63 -15.77
N GLY A 52 -3.56 -0.22 -15.83
CA GLY A 52 -2.26 0.10 -16.42
C GLY A 52 -1.39 1.00 -15.54
N GLN A 53 -1.85 1.39 -14.35
CA GLN A 53 -1.06 2.11 -13.36
C GLN A 53 -0.27 1.13 -12.48
N GLN A 54 0.87 1.59 -11.96
CA GLN A 54 1.76 0.74 -11.17
C GLN A 54 2.20 1.38 -9.84
N VAL A 55 2.57 0.52 -8.89
CA VAL A 55 3.36 0.86 -7.71
C VAL A 55 4.77 0.31 -7.91
N HIS A 56 5.75 1.19 -7.91
CA HIS A 56 7.16 0.78 -7.90
C HIS A 56 7.68 0.83 -6.47
N ILE A 57 8.47 -0.17 -6.10
CA ILE A 57 9.13 -0.27 -4.81
C ILE A 57 10.64 -0.25 -5.04
N SER A 58 11.32 0.67 -4.36
CA SER A 58 12.78 0.81 -4.41
C SER A 58 13.36 0.95 -3.00
N PHE A 59 14.66 0.71 -2.85
CA PHE A 59 15.33 0.99 -1.58
C PHE A 59 15.53 2.49 -1.39
N GLY A 60 15.25 2.99 -0.19
CA GLY A 60 15.47 4.39 0.14
C GLY A 60 15.20 4.70 1.61
N ALA A 61 15.33 5.98 1.96
CA ALA A 61 14.98 6.45 3.29
C ALA A 61 13.46 6.43 3.47
N THR A 62 13.00 5.90 4.60
CA THR A 62 11.60 5.97 4.99
C THR A 62 11.41 6.94 6.15
N ASP A 63 10.21 7.49 6.26
CA ASP A 63 9.82 8.37 7.36
C ASP A 63 8.45 7.93 7.88
N PRO A 64 8.41 7.14 8.97
CA PRO A 64 7.17 6.66 9.57
C PRO A 64 6.27 7.76 10.14
N GLN A 65 6.73 9.01 10.21
CA GLN A 65 5.92 10.15 10.64
C GLN A 65 5.39 10.97 9.44
N ALA A 66 5.90 10.72 8.24
CA ALA A 66 5.44 11.41 7.05
C ALA A 66 3.95 11.15 6.81
N THR A 67 3.26 12.20 6.37
CA THR A 67 1.84 12.19 5.99
C THR A 67 1.63 12.19 4.49
N ARG A 68 2.70 12.22 3.68
CA ARG A 68 2.61 12.01 2.22
C ARG A 68 2.17 10.57 1.94
N HIS A 69 1.22 10.39 1.03
CA HIS A 69 0.68 9.08 0.70
C HIS A 69 0.11 9.06 -0.71
N PRO A 70 0.13 7.90 -1.39
CA PRO A 70 -0.84 7.60 -2.42
C PRO A 70 -2.20 7.28 -1.80
N CYS A 71 -3.26 7.52 -2.57
CA CYS A 71 -4.61 7.10 -2.24
C CYS A 71 -5.10 6.10 -3.28
N PHE A 72 -5.36 4.86 -2.85
CA PHE A 72 -5.85 3.80 -3.70
C PHE A 72 -7.38 3.81 -3.70
N LYS A 73 -7.95 3.82 -4.91
CA LYS A 73 -9.39 3.74 -5.11
C LYS A 73 -9.82 2.28 -5.22
N LEU A 74 -10.83 1.91 -4.45
CA LEU A 74 -11.50 0.62 -4.50
C LEU A 74 -12.87 0.78 -5.20
N PRO A 75 -13.38 -0.26 -5.88
CA PRO A 75 -14.63 -0.14 -6.64
C PRO A 75 -15.88 -0.10 -5.76
N SER A 76 -15.80 -0.62 -4.54
CA SER A 76 -16.96 -0.82 -3.66
C SER A 76 -16.60 -0.71 -2.18
N ARG A 77 -17.64 -0.60 -1.34
CA ARG A 77 -17.49 -0.58 0.12
C ARG A 77 -17.04 -1.95 0.63
N GLU A 78 -17.53 -3.01 0.01
CA GLU A 78 -17.20 -4.39 0.33
C GLU A 78 -15.71 -4.63 0.12
N GLU A 79 -15.16 -4.25 -1.04
CA GLU A 79 -13.72 -4.38 -1.32
C GLU A 79 -12.87 -3.49 -0.41
N LEU A 80 -13.37 -2.31 -0.02
CA LEU A 80 -12.69 -1.44 0.95
C LEU A 80 -12.59 -2.09 2.34
N GLU A 81 -13.63 -2.79 2.80
CA GLU A 81 -13.60 -3.52 4.08
C GLU A 81 -12.79 -4.83 3.98
N GLU A 82 -12.79 -5.50 2.84
CA GLU A 82 -11.98 -6.70 2.60
C GLU A 82 -10.48 -6.39 2.67
N ILE A 83 -10.02 -5.36 1.97
CA ILE A 83 -8.60 -4.97 2.02
C ILE A 83 -8.22 -4.46 3.42
N LYS A 84 -9.12 -3.73 4.11
CA LYS A 84 -8.92 -3.34 5.50
C LYS A 84 -8.74 -4.56 6.41
N ALA A 85 -9.60 -5.58 6.27
CA ALA A 85 -9.51 -6.82 7.03
C ALA A 85 -8.23 -7.60 6.72
N SER A 86 -7.81 -7.65 5.46
CA SER A 86 -6.54 -8.28 5.04
C SER A 86 -5.33 -7.61 5.71
N ILE A 87 -5.24 -6.28 5.63
CA ILE A 87 -4.16 -5.48 6.25
C ILE A 87 -4.16 -5.68 7.76
N TYR A 88 -5.32 -5.55 8.42
CA TYR A 88 -5.42 -5.71 9.87
C TYR A 88 -5.08 -7.13 10.32
N SER A 89 -5.50 -8.17 9.58
CA SER A 89 -5.15 -9.56 9.86
C SER A 89 -3.64 -9.78 9.78
N HIS A 90 -2.97 -9.23 8.76
CA HIS A 90 -1.50 -9.27 8.67
C HIS A 90 -0.85 -8.51 9.83
N HIS A 91 -1.37 -7.33 10.21
CA HIS A 91 -0.86 -6.58 11.36
C HIS A 91 -0.91 -7.42 12.66
N VAL A 92 -2.04 -8.08 12.93
CA VAL A 92 -2.22 -8.93 14.13
C VAL A 92 -1.38 -10.20 14.05
N ARG A 93 -1.25 -10.82 12.87
CA ARG A 93 -0.38 -11.99 12.64
C ARG A 93 1.07 -11.66 12.96
N GLY A 94 1.50 -10.43 12.71
CA GLY A 94 2.88 -9.98 12.90
C GLY A 94 3.83 -10.56 11.86
N GLY A 95 5.12 -10.46 12.13
CA GLY A 95 6.19 -10.85 11.22
C GLY A 95 6.93 -9.65 10.60
N PRO A 96 8.03 -9.89 9.87
CA PRO A 96 8.87 -8.81 9.33
C PRO A 96 8.17 -7.91 8.31
N ALA A 97 7.15 -8.43 7.62
CA ALA A 97 6.35 -7.70 6.63
C ALA A 97 5.07 -7.07 7.21
N ALA A 98 4.85 -7.21 8.52
CA ALA A 98 3.62 -6.75 9.13
C ALA A 98 3.47 -5.23 9.01
N PRO A 99 2.27 -4.74 8.63
CA PRO A 99 1.98 -3.31 8.63
C PRO A 99 2.32 -2.69 9.99
N MET A 100 2.96 -1.51 10.01
CA MET A 100 3.27 -0.82 11.27
C MET A 100 2.03 -0.25 11.95
N ALA A 101 1.00 0.07 11.16
CA ALA A 101 -0.29 0.58 11.64
C ALA A 101 -1.41 0.12 10.71
N ALA A 102 -2.53 -0.31 11.28
CA ALA A 102 -3.69 -0.75 10.54
C ALA A 102 -4.98 -0.40 11.31
N ASP A 103 -5.93 0.23 10.64
CA ASP A 103 -7.25 0.48 11.22
C ASP A 103 -8.01 -0.84 11.41
N LYS A 104 -8.58 -1.04 12.60
CA LYS A 104 -9.32 -2.27 12.93
C LYS A 104 -10.71 -2.29 12.27
N PRO A 105 -11.10 -3.39 11.60
CA PRO A 105 -12.46 -3.55 11.08
C PRO A 105 -13.51 -3.40 12.19
N GLY A 106 -14.59 -2.66 11.90
CA GLY A 106 -15.67 -2.36 12.85
C GLY A 106 -15.37 -1.24 13.87
N GLU A 107 -14.15 -0.71 13.92
CA GLU A 107 -13.81 0.47 14.72
C GLU A 107 -13.72 1.74 13.86
N VAL A 108 -13.63 2.90 14.51
CA VAL A 108 -13.50 4.19 13.85
C VAL A 108 -12.15 4.27 13.13
N ASN A 109 -12.18 4.64 11.84
CA ASN A 109 -10.97 4.78 11.02
C ASN A 109 -10.13 5.97 11.49
N SER A 110 -8.81 5.86 11.28
CA SER A 110 -7.87 6.95 11.49
C SER A 110 -8.07 8.09 10.48
N GLY A 111 -7.44 9.25 10.76
CA GLY A 111 -7.58 10.47 9.98
C GLY A 111 -8.87 11.25 10.30
N THR A 112 -8.97 12.46 9.76
CA THR A 112 -10.13 13.33 9.99
C THR A 112 -11.39 12.75 9.36
N GLN A 113 -12.44 12.64 10.17
CA GLN A 113 -13.76 12.16 9.80
C GLN A 113 -14.73 13.34 9.65
N GLY A 114 -15.75 13.21 8.79
CA GLY A 114 -16.76 14.25 8.57
C GLY A 114 -17.55 14.03 7.30
N LYS A 115 -18.70 14.73 7.16
CA LYS A 115 -19.58 14.61 5.99
C LYS A 115 -18.89 14.92 4.65
N GLU A 116 -17.86 15.75 4.68
CA GLU A 116 -17.11 16.18 3.51
C GLU A 116 -15.98 15.21 3.12
N TYR A 117 -15.66 14.24 3.98
CA TYR A 117 -14.63 13.25 3.71
C TYR A 117 -15.24 11.97 3.10
N PRO A 118 -14.59 11.37 2.09
CA PRO A 118 -15.03 10.09 1.55
C PRO A 118 -14.90 8.99 2.61
N THR A 119 -15.57 7.85 2.38
CA THR A 119 -15.31 6.66 3.20
C THR A 119 -13.90 6.18 2.90
N ARG A 120 -13.01 6.33 3.88
CA ARG A 120 -11.59 6.01 3.73
C ARG A 120 -11.00 5.46 5.01
N PHE A 121 -9.84 4.83 4.90
CA PHE A 121 -9.00 4.46 6.04
C PHE A 121 -7.52 4.58 5.67
N PHE A 122 -6.65 4.54 6.68
CA PHE A 122 -5.21 4.55 6.47
C PHE A 122 -4.55 3.30 7.02
N ALA A 123 -3.42 2.94 6.42
CA ALA A 123 -2.49 1.96 6.96
C ALA A 123 -1.05 2.44 6.75
N ARG A 124 -0.13 1.89 7.53
CA ARG A 124 1.31 2.00 7.26
C ARG A 124 1.87 0.66 6.88
N ASP A 125 2.62 0.61 5.78
CA ASP A 125 3.38 -0.60 5.44
C ASP A 125 4.46 -0.89 6.51
N PHE A 126 5.16 -2.01 6.35
CA PHE A 126 6.25 -2.41 7.26
C PHE A 126 7.45 -1.43 7.26
N GLY A 127 7.59 -0.61 6.20
CA GLY A 127 8.62 0.42 6.07
C GLY A 127 8.21 1.79 6.63
N GLY A 128 6.95 1.95 7.03
CA GLY A 128 6.37 3.17 7.56
C GLY A 128 5.71 4.09 6.53
N ASN A 129 5.61 3.70 5.26
CA ASN A 129 4.89 4.49 4.24
C ASN A 129 3.40 4.56 4.58
N LEU A 130 2.84 5.76 4.60
CA LEU A 130 1.41 5.96 4.77
C LEU A 130 0.68 5.64 3.46
N LEU A 131 -0.37 4.83 3.54
CA LEU A 131 -1.23 4.46 2.43
C LEU A 131 -2.67 4.83 2.79
N GLU A 132 -3.38 5.49 1.88
CA GLU A 132 -4.80 5.80 2.01
C GLU A 132 -5.60 4.90 1.07
N PHE A 133 -6.78 4.47 1.50
CA PHE A 133 -7.72 3.69 0.70
C PHE A 133 -9.09 4.35 0.75
N THR A 134 -9.73 4.52 -0.41
CA THR A 134 -11.05 5.17 -0.56
C THR A 134 -11.92 4.41 -1.55
N MET A 135 -13.23 4.61 -1.47
CA MET A 135 -14.17 4.30 -2.56
C MET A 135 -14.33 5.50 -3.50
#